data_AF-A0A958E670-F1
#
_entry.id   AF-A0A958E670-F1
#
_cell.length_a   1.000
_cell.length_b   1.000
_cell.length_c   1.000
_cell.angle_alpha   90.00
_cell.angle_beta   90.00
_cell.angle_gamma   90.00
#
_symmetry.space_group_name_H-M   'P 1'
#
loop_
_entity.id
_entity.type
_entity.pdbx_description
1 polymer ?
#
loop_
_entity_poly.entity_id
_entity_poly.type
_entity_poly.pdbx_seq_one_letter_code
_entity_poly.pdbx_strand_id
1 'polypeptide(L)'
;MWNAVNLQSSINGREMIKKTLLLCLTIVLCQSGLAQEFRKSGTSGFAFLQIPVSARYAALGDAGITLSNVGADGLFVNPALVVLSDAQLSLSATHANWYVDTKHQALGVAYHLRGVGAIGISVINFDFGEIPRTANYIPGIFEPSANETSPFAQQGSYTAGATAFGVSLSRSLTAQFAFGATLKYVQESIDNYDASNVIADIGFLYFTGFHSMRVGAFLQNFGLETQYANEKFKMPQQLRLEISAELIGDLVSPNRLTLIADAAQANDADERLHIGAEATLMNAVV
;
A
#
# COMPACT_ATOMS: atom_id res chain seq x y z
N MET A 1 -52.64 16.48 10.17
CA MET A 1 -51.48 17.39 9.98
C MET A 1 -50.12 16.77 10.32
N TRP A 2 -50.03 15.70 11.13
CA TRP A 2 -48.74 15.08 11.51
C TRP A 2 -48.00 14.30 10.40
N ASN A 3 -48.70 13.79 9.37
CA ASN A 3 -48.06 12.97 8.33
C ASN A 3 -47.40 13.76 7.19
N ALA A 4 -47.79 15.00 6.94
CA ALA A 4 -47.24 15.81 5.85
C ALA A 4 -45.83 16.37 6.17
N VAL A 5 -45.57 16.67 7.44
CA VAL A 5 -44.29 17.24 7.90
C VAL A 5 -43.15 16.22 7.80
N ASN A 6 -43.42 14.95 8.11
CA ASN A 6 -42.43 13.86 8.01
C ASN A 6 -42.14 13.43 6.56
N LEU A 7 -43.11 13.58 5.65
CA LEU A 7 -42.85 13.35 4.22
C LEU A 7 -41.98 14.47 3.64
N GLN A 8 -42.24 15.73 4.00
CA GLN A 8 -41.47 16.87 3.50
C GLN A 8 -40.00 16.82 3.97
N SER A 9 -39.73 16.40 5.22
CA SER A 9 -38.36 16.24 5.73
C SER A 9 -37.60 15.08 5.07
N SER A 10 -38.29 13.97 4.78
CA SER A 10 -37.74 12.81 4.06
C SER A 10 -37.38 13.15 2.60
N ILE A 11 -38.22 13.93 1.92
CA ILE A 11 -37.99 14.38 0.54
C ILE A 11 -36.79 15.34 0.49
N ASN A 12 -36.72 16.29 1.42
CA ASN A 12 -35.59 17.23 1.52
C ASN A 12 -34.26 16.53 1.84
N GLY A 13 -34.27 15.48 2.66
CA GLY A 13 -33.11 14.65 2.95
C GLY A 13 -32.59 13.91 1.71
N ARG A 14 -33.47 13.33 0.89
CA ARG A 14 -33.08 12.66 -0.37
C ARG A 14 -32.51 13.62 -1.40
N GLU A 15 -33.05 14.82 -1.52
CA GLU A 15 -32.53 15.86 -2.43
C GLU A 15 -31.16 16.40 -1.96
N MET A 16 -30.95 16.50 -0.65
CA MET A 16 -29.65 16.88 -0.08
C MET A 16 -28.59 15.80 -0.35
N ILE A 17 -28.92 14.52 -0.18
CA ILE A 17 -28.02 13.39 -0.50
C ILE A 17 -27.64 13.38 -1.98
N LYS A 18 -28.60 13.60 -2.89
CA LYS A 18 -28.32 13.71 -4.34
C LYS A 18 -27.39 14.88 -4.67
N LYS A 19 -27.60 16.05 -4.07
CA LYS A 19 -26.75 17.23 -4.28
C LYS A 19 -25.33 17.02 -3.75
N THR A 20 -25.18 16.37 -2.60
CA THR A 20 -23.87 16.00 -2.04
C THR A 20 -23.16 14.97 -2.93
N LEU A 21 -23.86 13.94 -3.41
CA LEU A 21 -23.32 12.96 -4.37
C LEU A 21 -22.89 13.61 -5.68
N LEU A 22 -23.68 14.53 -6.22
CA LEU A 22 -23.35 15.27 -7.45
C LEU A 22 -22.14 16.17 -7.25
N LEU A 23 -22.01 16.82 -6.08
CA LEU A 23 -20.86 17.64 -5.73
C LEU A 23 -19.58 16.80 -5.62
N CYS A 24 -19.64 15.66 -4.93
CA CYS A 24 -18.52 14.71 -4.85
C CYS A 24 -18.11 14.21 -6.25
N LEU A 25 -19.07 13.87 -7.11
CA LEU A 25 -18.81 13.45 -8.49
C LEU A 25 -18.14 14.57 -9.31
N THR A 26 -18.58 15.82 -9.14
CA THR A 26 -17.97 16.99 -9.82
C THR A 26 -16.54 17.25 -9.35
N ILE A 27 -16.24 17.04 -8.06
CA ILE A 27 -14.88 17.17 -7.50
C ILE A 27 -13.96 16.05 -8.03
N VAL A 28 -14.47 14.83 -8.18
CA VAL A 28 -13.73 13.71 -8.79
C VAL A 28 -13.43 13.97 -10.26
N LEU A 29 -14.35 14.60 -11.00
CA LEU A 29 -14.18 14.91 -12.43
C LEU A 29 -13.24 16.10 -12.71
N CYS A 30 -12.85 16.89 -11.71
CA CYS A 30 -12.08 18.14 -11.89
C CYS A 30 -10.56 17.99 -11.71
N GLN A 31 -10.02 16.77 -11.63
CA GLN A 31 -8.60 16.54 -11.31
C GLN A 31 -7.63 16.60 -12.50
N SER A 32 -8.10 16.84 -13.73
CA SER A 32 -7.25 16.91 -14.91
C SER A 32 -6.70 18.33 -15.14
N GLY A 33 -5.67 18.76 -14.39
CA GLY A 33 -5.09 20.07 -14.69
C GLY A 33 -3.90 20.62 -13.92
N LEU A 34 -3.17 19.85 -13.10
CA LEU A 34 -2.03 20.41 -12.36
C LEU A 34 -0.67 19.92 -12.89
N ALA A 35 0.00 20.83 -13.61
CA ALA A 35 1.43 21.02 -13.82
C ALA A 35 2.35 19.77 -13.97
N GLN A 36 2.89 19.57 -15.18
CA GLN A 36 4.08 18.74 -15.39
C GLN A 36 5.35 19.52 -14.99
N GLU A 37 5.82 19.30 -13.76
CA GLU A 37 7.22 19.54 -13.43
C GLU A 37 8.07 18.37 -13.95
N PHE A 38 9.24 18.68 -14.51
CA PHE A 38 10.23 17.65 -14.89
C PHE A 38 10.81 17.03 -13.60
N ARG A 39 10.25 15.90 -13.18
CA ARG A 39 10.57 15.21 -11.91
C ARG A 39 11.40 13.95 -12.15
N LYS A 40 12.25 13.59 -11.18
CA LYS A 40 13.17 12.44 -11.24
C LYS A 40 12.44 11.11 -11.02
N SER A 41 11.51 10.78 -11.92
CA SER A 41 10.78 9.52 -11.86
C SER A 41 11.72 8.32 -12.04
N GLY A 42 11.56 7.27 -11.24
CA GLY A 42 12.27 6.00 -11.43
C GLY A 42 13.77 6.03 -11.09
N THR A 43 14.18 6.85 -10.11
CA THR A 43 15.58 6.95 -9.67
C THR A 43 15.87 6.23 -8.35
N SER A 44 14.88 5.62 -7.71
CA SER A 44 15.08 4.72 -6.57
C SER A 44 15.16 3.26 -6.98
N GLY A 45 15.91 2.48 -6.21
CA GLY A 45 15.94 1.01 -6.30
C GLY A 45 14.96 0.37 -5.33
N PHE A 46 14.97 -0.97 -5.24
CA PHE A 46 14.02 -1.75 -4.44
C PHE A 46 12.54 -1.45 -4.77
N ALA A 47 12.22 -1.30 -6.06
CA ALA A 47 10.87 -0.95 -6.51
C ALA A 47 9.78 -1.93 -6.03
N PHE A 48 10.14 -3.18 -5.70
CA PHE A 48 9.22 -4.17 -5.13
C PHE A 48 8.56 -3.69 -3.82
N LEU A 49 9.18 -2.77 -3.07
CA LEU A 49 8.63 -2.21 -1.83
C LEU A 49 7.43 -1.29 -2.04
N GLN A 50 7.18 -0.84 -3.28
CA GLN A 50 6.04 -0.01 -3.65
C GLN A 50 4.83 -0.85 -4.12
N ILE A 51 4.98 -2.18 -4.23
CA ILE A 51 3.90 -3.05 -4.69
C ILE A 51 2.93 -3.30 -3.53
N PRO A 52 1.61 -3.07 -3.71
CA PRO A 52 0.62 -3.35 -2.68
C PRO A 52 0.65 -4.82 -2.26
N VAL A 53 0.69 -5.06 -0.94
CA VAL A 53 0.84 -6.42 -0.41
C VAL A 53 -0.49 -7.17 -0.30
N SER A 54 -1.56 -6.53 0.18
CA SER A 54 -2.84 -7.21 0.44
C SER A 54 -3.88 -6.87 -0.62
N ALA A 55 -4.63 -7.88 -1.05
CA ALA A 55 -5.67 -7.77 -2.07
C ALA A 55 -6.74 -6.73 -1.72
N ARG A 56 -7.04 -6.56 -0.42
CA ARG A 56 -7.99 -5.57 0.08
C ARG A 56 -7.54 -4.15 -0.26
N TYR A 57 -6.29 -3.80 0.00
CA TYR A 57 -5.77 -2.46 -0.28
C TYR A 57 -5.57 -2.25 -1.78
N ALA A 58 -5.11 -3.28 -2.50
CA ALA A 58 -5.04 -3.21 -3.96
C ALA A 58 -6.42 -2.90 -4.59
N ALA A 59 -7.50 -3.49 -4.08
CA ALA A 59 -8.88 -3.21 -4.52
C ALA A 59 -9.35 -1.79 -4.15
N LEU A 60 -8.79 -1.18 -3.11
CA LEU A 60 -9.06 0.19 -2.69
C LEU A 60 -8.14 1.22 -3.36
N GLY A 61 -7.47 0.84 -4.46
CA GLY A 61 -6.55 1.72 -5.17
C GLY A 61 -5.29 2.03 -4.37
N ASP A 62 -4.81 1.06 -3.59
CA ASP A 62 -3.72 1.16 -2.61
C ASP A 62 -4.03 2.04 -1.39
N ALA A 63 -5.23 2.64 -1.29
CA ALA A 63 -5.68 3.36 -0.09
C ALA A 63 -5.99 2.41 1.08
N GLY A 64 -6.01 2.95 2.30
CA GLY A 64 -6.45 2.26 3.51
C GLY A 64 -5.49 2.34 4.69
N ILE A 65 -4.54 3.30 4.74
CA ILE A 65 -3.61 3.46 5.86
C ILE A 65 -4.29 3.86 7.18
N THR A 66 -5.60 4.11 7.19
CA THR A 66 -6.45 4.40 8.35
C THR A 66 -7.51 3.32 8.64
N LEU A 67 -7.53 2.23 7.88
CA LEU A 67 -8.52 1.18 8.07
C LEU A 67 -8.32 0.44 9.39
N SER A 68 -9.37 0.38 10.19
CA SER A 68 -9.40 -0.39 11.43
C SER A 68 -9.57 -1.89 11.17
N ASN A 69 -9.20 -2.71 12.15
CA ASN A 69 -9.43 -4.16 12.17
C ASN A 69 -8.80 -4.91 10.98
N VAL A 70 -7.59 -4.50 10.61
CA VAL A 70 -6.81 -5.13 9.53
C VAL A 70 -5.83 -6.20 10.04
N GLY A 71 -5.63 -6.28 11.36
CA GLY A 71 -4.76 -7.30 11.97
C GLY A 71 -3.33 -7.24 11.44
N ALA A 72 -2.78 -8.39 11.05
CA ALA A 72 -1.42 -8.53 10.53
C ALA A 72 -1.21 -7.83 9.18
N ASP A 73 -2.26 -7.52 8.41
CA ASP A 73 -2.12 -6.70 7.20
C ASP A 73 -1.59 -5.30 7.50
N GLY A 74 -1.84 -4.78 8.70
CA GLY A 74 -1.31 -3.48 9.15
C GLY A 74 0.21 -3.41 9.11
N LEU A 75 0.91 -4.56 9.19
CA LEU A 75 2.38 -4.61 9.11
C LEU A 75 2.93 -4.12 7.76
N PHE A 76 2.12 -4.18 6.70
CA PHE A 76 2.55 -3.83 5.34
C PHE A 76 2.07 -2.44 4.90
N VAL A 77 1.00 -1.92 5.52
CA VAL A 77 0.31 -0.70 5.06
C VAL A 77 0.47 0.45 6.03
N ASN A 78 0.35 0.21 7.34
CA ASN A 78 0.64 1.19 8.38
C ASN A 78 0.74 0.47 9.75
N PRO A 79 1.93 0.38 10.37
CA PRO A 79 2.12 -0.39 11.60
C PRO A 79 1.26 0.13 12.77
N ALA A 80 0.80 1.38 12.74
CA ALA A 80 -0.11 1.91 13.77
C ALA A 80 -1.48 1.22 13.77
N LEU A 81 -1.87 0.54 12.68
CA LEU A 81 -3.14 -0.18 12.58
C LEU A 81 -3.13 -1.51 13.34
N VAL A 82 -1.94 -2.10 13.55
CA VAL A 82 -1.82 -3.44 14.15
C VAL A 82 -2.42 -3.46 15.56
N VAL A 83 -2.17 -2.43 16.36
CA VAL A 83 -2.69 -2.33 17.74
C VAL A 83 -4.21 -2.21 17.83
N LEU A 84 -4.90 -1.88 16.73
CA LEU A 84 -6.35 -1.68 16.70
C LEU A 84 -7.15 -2.98 16.55
N SER A 85 -6.49 -4.08 16.17
CA SER A 85 -7.15 -5.37 16.05
C SER A 85 -7.51 -5.95 17.43
N ASP A 86 -8.73 -6.47 17.56
CA ASP A 86 -9.19 -7.15 18.78
C ASP A 86 -8.55 -8.55 18.96
N ALA A 87 -8.05 -9.15 17.88
CA ALA A 87 -7.45 -10.48 17.91
C ALA A 87 -6.08 -10.47 18.60
N GLN A 88 -5.89 -11.34 19.59
CA GLN A 88 -4.62 -11.49 20.31
C GLN A 88 -3.47 -11.93 19.38
N LEU A 89 -3.77 -12.78 18.40
CA LEU A 89 -2.86 -13.26 17.36
C LEU A 89 -3.55 -13.07 16.01
N SER A 90 -2.84 -12.47 15.07
CA SER A 90 -3.30 -12.26 13.70
C SER A 90 -2.24 -12.74 12.72
N LEU A 91 -2.68 -13.36 11.62
CA LEU A 91 -1.83 -13.86 10.55
C LEU A 91 -2.34 -13.33 9.21
N SER A 92 -1.41 -12.91 8.36
CA SER A 92 -1.65 -12.52 6.98
C SER A 92 -0.71 -13.29 6.07
N ALA A 93 -1.24 -13.76 4.94
CA ALA A 93 -0.47 -14.38 3.88
C ALA A 93 -1.07 -13.95 2.55
N THR A 94 -0.23 -13.44 1.65
CA THR A 94 -0.65 -13.05 0.31
C THR A 94 0.28 -13.64 -0.74
N HIS A 95 -0.31 -14.00 -1.88
CA HIS A 95 0.39 -14.42 -3.08
C HIS A 95 -0.29 -13.75 -4.28
N ALA A 96 0.50 -13.11 -5.13
CA ALA A 96 0.04 -12.50 -6.36
C ALA A 96 0.98 -12.86 -7.51
N ASN A 97 0.39 -13.33 -8.62
CA ASN A 97 1.07 -13.30 -9.91
C ASN A 97 1.12 -11.85 -10.36
N TRP A 98 2.30 -11.38 -10.71
CA TRP A 98 2.54 -10.02 -11.15
C TRP A 98 2.95 -10.02 -12.63
N TYR A 99 3.25 -8.85 -13.18
CA TYR A 99 3.54 -8.73 -14.60
C TYR A 99 4.78 -9.54 -15.00
N VAL A 100 4.80 -10.04 -16.24
CA VAL A 100 5.96 -10.72 -16.84
C VAL A 100 6.44 -11.92 -16.00
N ASP A 101 5.50 -12.78 -15.61
CA ASP A 101 5.74 -14.01 -14.82
C ASP A 101 6.45 -13.81 -13.47
N THR A 102 6.51 -12.57 -12.98
CA THR A 102 7.01 -12.26 -11.65
C THR A 102 5.98 -12.62 -10.57
N LYS A 103 6.44 -12.87 -9.35
CA LYS A 103 5.57 -13.27 -8.23
C LYS A 103 5.85 -12.40 -7.02
N HIS A 104 4.79 -11.92 -6.38
CA HIS A 104 4.86 -11.15 -5.15
C HIS A 104 4.21 -11.96 -4.01
N GLN A 105 4.95 -12.15 -2.93
CA GLN A 105 4.52 -12.96 -1.79
C GLN A 105 4.78 -12.20 -0.50
N ALA A 106 3.88 -12.33 0.45
CA ALA A 106 4.07 -11.75 1.77
C ALA A 106 3.48 -12.63 2.87
N LEU A 107 4.12 -12.60 4.03
CA LEU A 107 3.67 -13.26 5.25
C LEU A 107 3.87 -12.33 6.44
N GLY A 108 2.82 -12.15 7.23
CA GLY A 108 2.81 -11.28 8.40
C GLY A 108 2.20 -11.98 9.60
N VAL A 109 2.82 -11.82 10.77
CA VAL A 109 2.28 -12.29 12.05
C VAL A 109 2.32 -11.15 13.04
N ALA A 110 1.19 -10.85 13.65
CA ALA A 110 1.06 -9.83 14.68
C ALA A 110 0.52 -10.44 15.98
N TYR A 111 1.05 -9.98 17.10
CA TYR A 111 0.66 -10.42 18.44
C TYR A 111 0.45 -9.23 19.37
N HIS A 112 -0.71 -9.18 20.01
CA HIS A 112 -1.03 -8.15 20.99
C HIS A 112 -0.46 -8.50 22.35
N LEU A 113 0.29 -7.58 22.94
CA LEU A 113 0.80 -7.65 24.30
C LEU A 113 -0.09 -6.79 25.20
N ARG A 114 -0.86 -7.44 26.07
CA ARG A 114 -1.80 -6.76 26.98
C ARG A 114 -1.10 -5.67 27.79
N GLY A 115 -1.61 -4.44 27.71
CA GLY A 115 -1.08 -3.28 28.43
C GLY A 115 0.18 -2.63 27.84
N VAL A 116 0.78 -3.23 26.81
CA VAL A 116 2.02 -2.72 26.18
C VAL A 116 1.74 -2.18 24.77
N GLY A 117 1.00 -2.93 23.95
CA GLY A 117 0.77 -2.62 22.54
C GLY A 117 0.68 -3.89 21.69
N ALA A 118 1.15 -3.86 20.46
CA ALA A 118 1.29 -5.04 19.62
C ALA A 118 2.65 -5.08 18.93
N ILE A 119 3.15 -6.28 18.71
CA ILE A 119 4.39 -6.56 18.00
C ILE A 119 4.07 -7.35 16.74
N GLY A 120 4.93 -7.30 15.73
CA GLY A 120 4.76 -8.16 14.58
C GLY A 120 6.02 -8.35 13.76
N ILE A 121 6.00 -9.40 12.96
CA ILE A 121 7.07 -9.76 12.03
C ILE A 121 6.44 -9.89 10.66
N SER A 122 7.13 -9.39 9.64
CA SER A 122 6.69 -9.40 8.25
C SER A 122 7.81 -9.86 7.33
N VAL A 123 7.44 -10.57 6.28
CA VAL A 123 8.32 -10.95 5.18
C VAL A 123 7.62 -10.59 3.89
N ILE A 124 8.32 -9.92 2.98
CA ILE A 124 7.91 -9.72 1.59
C ILE A 124 8.98 -10.39 0.74
N ASN A 125 8.57 -11.18 -0.24
CA ASN A 125 9.45 -11.77 -1.24
C ASN A 125 8.92 -11.42 -2.63
N PHE A 126 9.82 -11.00 -3.52
CA PHE A 126 9.52 -10.73 -4.91
C PHE A 126 10.45 -11.57 -5.78
N ASP A 127 9.86 -12.47 -6.55
CA ASP A 127 10.55 -13.37 -7.48
C ASP A 127 10.40 -12.77 -8.89
N PHE A 128 11.52 -12.34 -9.48
CA PHE A 128 11.52 -11.79 -10.84
C PHE A 128 11.50 -12.90 -11.90
N GLY A 129 11.61 -14.17 -11.51
CA GLY A 129 11.70 -15.30 -12.42
C GLY A 129 13.06 -15.39 -13.12
N GLU A 130 13.09 -16.20 -14.17
CA GLU A 130 14.26 -16.33 -15.04
C GLU A 130 14.17 -15.34 -16.21
N ILE A 131 15.21 -14.54 -16.38
CA ILE A 131 15.31 -13.54 -17.44
C ILE A 131 16.34 -14.02 -18.47
N PRO A 132 15.99 -14.13 -19.77
CA PRO A 132 16.94 -14.52 -20.79
C PRO A 132 17.98 -13.41 -21.01
N ARG A 133 19.27 -13.79 -21.09
CA ARG A 133 20.32 -12.87 -21.52
C ARG A 133 20.26 -12.75 -23.03
N THR A 134 20.21 -11.52 -23.55
CA THR A 134 20.21 -11.26 -24.99
C THR A 134 21.43 -10.40 -25.37
N ALA A 135 22.15 -10.83 -26.41
CA ALA A 135 23.23 -10.07 -27.01
C ALA A 135 22.83 -9.60 -28.42
N ASN A 136 23.34 -8.45 -28.85
CA ASN A 136 23.20 -8.02 -30.23
C ASN A 136 23.83 -9.05 -31.16
N TYR A 137 23.19 -9.27 -32.31
CA TYR A 137 23.72 -10.14 -33.34
C TYR A 137 25.14 -9.69 -33.76
N ILE A 138 26.11 -10.60 -33.62
CA ILE A 138 27.46 -10.41 -34.12
C ILE A 138 27.85 -11.67 -34.89
N PRO A 139 28.03 -11.58 -36.22
CA PRO A 139 28.41 -12.72 -37.04
C PRO A 139 29.64 -13.46 -36.48
N GLY A 140 29.53 -14.77 -36.27
CA GLY A 140 30.58 -15.64 -35.75
C GLY A 140 30.89 -15.52 -34.25
N ILE A 141 30.18 -14.67 -33.50
CA ILE A 141 30.36 -14.50 -32.04
C ILE A 141 29.04 -14.71 -31.30
N PHE A 142 27.99 -13.98 -31.69
CA PHE A 142 26.66 -14.02 -31.11
C PHE A 142 25.64 -14.22 -32.23
N GLU A 143 25.38 -15.49 -32.56
CA GLU A 143 24.40 -15.90 -33.58
C GLU A 143 23.07 -16.27 -32.90
N PRO A 144 21.91 -15.83 -33.42
CA PRO A 144 20.63 -16.36 -32.96
C PRO A 144 20.55 -17.86 -33.23
N SER A 145 19.81 -18.58 -32.40
CA SER A 145 19.53 -19.99 -32.66
C SER A 145 18.81 -20.13 -34.01
N ALA A 146 19.06 -21.21 -34.76
CA ALA A 146 18.51 -21.41 -36.10
C ALA A 146 16.96 -21.38 -36.16
N ASN A 147 16.29 -21.50 -35.01
CA ASN A 147 14.84 -21.46 -34.86
C ASN A 147 14.29 -20.15 -34.28
N GLU A 148 15.14 -19.14 -34.05
CA GLU A 148 14.76 -17.86 -33.44
C GLU A 148 14.62 -16.77 -34.51
N THR A 149 13.43 -16.20 -34.65
CA THR A 149 13.16 -14.98 -35.44
C THR A 149 13.63 -13.70 -34.75
N SER A 150 14.30 -13.81 -33.60
CA SER A 150 14.80 -12.68 -32.82
C SER A 150 16.06 -12.08 -33.46
N PRO A 151 16.19 -10.74 -33.56
CA PRO A 151 17.44 -10.10 -33.99
C PRO A 151 18.57 -10.18 -32.95
N PHE A 152 18.33 -10.84 -31.81
CA PHE A 152 19.28 -11.00 -30.70
C PHE A 152 19.65 -12.47 -30.51
N ALA A 153 20.91 -12.71 -30.14
CA ALA A 153 21.38 -14.03 -29.72
C ALA A 153 21.10 -14.24 -28.23
N GLN A 154 20.45 -15.35 -27.86
CA GLN A 154 20.23 -15.69 -26.45
C GLN A 154 21.48 -16.33 -25.83
N GLN A 155 21.84 -15.91 -24.61
CA GLN A 155 23.06 -16.30 -23.87
C GLN A 155 22.72 -16.89 -22.49
N GLY A 156 21.81 -17.85 -22.45
CA GLY A 156 21.29 -18.45 -21.20
C GLY A 156 20.31 -17.54 -20.46
N SER A 157 20.04 -17.84 -19.19
CA SER A 157 19.16 -17.06 -18.30
C SER A 157 19.87 -16.68 -16.99
N TYR A 158 19.39 -15.62 -16.35
CA TYR A 158 19.76 -15.26 -14.98
C TYR A 158 18.51 -15.12 -14.12
N THR A 159 18.68 -15.25 -12.81
CA THR A 159 17.61 -15.04 -11.83
C THR A 159 17.77 -13.69 -11.18
N ALA A 160 16.65 -13.14 -10.73
CA ALA A 160 16.62 -11.98 -9.87
C ALA A 160 15.57 -12.17 -8.76
N GLY A 161 15.83 -11.63 -7.59
CA GLY A 161 14.98 -11.80 -6.42
C GLY A 161 15.18 -10.68 -5.41
N ALA A 162 14.10 -10.30 -4.74
CA ALA A 162 14.16 -9.34 -3.64
C ALA A 162 13.41 -9.86 -2.42
N THR A 163 13.86 -9.46 -1.23
CA THR A 163 13.24 -9.83 0.03
C THR A 163 13.33 -8.69 1.02
N ALA A 164 12.26 -8.46 1.78
CA ALA A 164 12.22 -7.56 2.92
C ALA A 164 11.79 -8.33 4.17
N PHE A 165 12.54 -8.21 5.25
CA PHE A 165 12.18 -8.71 6.57
C PHE A 165 11.94 -7.53 7.50
N GLY A 166 10.78 -7.46 8.13
CA GLY A 166 10.40 -6.34 9.00
C GLY A 166 9.99 -6.77 10.40
N VAL A 167 10.42 -6.03 11.42
CA VAL A 167 9.96 -6.15 12.81
C VAL A 167 9.24 -4.87 13.20
N SER A 168 8.01 -5.01 13.68
CA SER A 168 7.12 -3.88 13.97
C SER A 168 6.72 -3.83 15.43
N LEU A 169 6.55 -2.62 15.93
CA LEU A 169 6.01 -2.30 17.24
C LEU A 169 4.89 -1.27 17.05
N SER A 170 3.79 -1.42 17.77
CA SER A 170 2.65 -0.51 17.69
C SER A 170 2.01 -0.33 19.05
N ARG A 171 1.48 0.87 19.31
CA ARG A 171 0.90 1.23 20.60
C ARG A 171 -0.15 2.32 20.47
N SER A 172 -1.29 2.12 21.13
CA SER A 172 -2.25 3.20 21.40
C SER A 172 -1.73 4.04 22.56
N LEU A 173 -1.45 5.32 22.33
CA LEU A 173 -1.02 6.25 23.38
C LEU A 173 -2.23 6.85 24.11
N THR A 174 -3.33 7.06 23.38
CA THR A 174 -4.61 7.52 23.93
C THR A 174 -5.76 6.78 23.25
N ALA A 175 -6.99 7.01 23.69
CA ALA A 175 -8.18 6.51 23.00
C ALA A 175 -8.33 7.07 21.56
N GLN A 176 -7.64 8.17 21.26
CA GLN A 176 -7.72 8.86 19.97
C GLN A 176 -6.44 8.72 19.14
N PHE A 177 -5.34 8.21 19.70
CA PHE A 177 -4.04 8.24 19.02
C PHE A 177 -3.31 6.91 19.13
N ALA A 178 -2.91 6.39 17.98
CA ALA A 178 -2.04 5.22 17.87
C ALA A 178 -0.80 5.53 17.03
N PHE A 179 0.28 4.84 17.37
CA PHE A 179 1.58 4.94 16.74
C PHE A 179 2.09 3.55 16.37
N GLY A 180 2.86 3.45 15.30
CA GLY A 180 3.61 2.25 14.97
C GLY A 180 4.93 2.59 14.30
N ALA A 181 5.90 1.70 14.46
CA ALA A 181 7.17 1.77 13.78
C ALA A 181 7.61 0.38 13.35
N THR A 182 8.28 0.31 12.21
CA THR A 182 8.83 -0.93 11.67
C THR A 182 10.28 -0.70 11.28
N LEU A 183 11.17 -1.62 11.65
CA LEU A 183 12.52 -1.69 11.11
C LEU A 183 12.57 -2.83 10.11
N LYS A 184 13.05 -2.57 8.89
CA LYS A 184 13.17 -3.58 7.84
C LYS A 184 14.61 -3.74 7.38
N TYR A 185 15.01 -4.98 7.16
CA TYR A 185 16.19 -5.34 6.37
C TYR A 185 15.70 -5.72 4.97
N VAL A 186 16.23 -5.07 3.95
CA VAL A 186 15.87 -5.31 2.54
C VAL A 186 17.09 -5.77 1.77
N GLN A 187 16.88 -6.69 0.84
CA GLN A 187 17.91 -7.22 -0.03
C GLN A 187 17.33 -7.50 -1.43
N GLU A 188 18.11 -7.20 -2.46
CA GLU A 188 17.80 -7.48 -3.85
C GLU A 188 19.04 -8.02 -4.54
N SER A 189 18.85 -9.06 -5.34
CA SER A 189 19.87 -9.77 -6.09
C SER A 189 19.45 -9.83 -7.55
N ILE A 190 20.35 -9.46 -8.47
CA ILE A 190 20.15 -9.56 -9.92
C ILE A 190 21.42 -10.12 -10.51
N ASP A 191 21.33 -11.32 -11.09
CA ASP A 191 22.48 -12.07 -11.62
C ASP A 191 23.59 -12.25 -10.55
N ASN A 192 24.72 -11.55 -10.67
CA ASN A 192 25.88 -11.67 -9.78
C ASN A 192 26.04 -10.47 -8.82
N TYR A 193 25.04 -9.60 -8.73
CA TYR A 193 25.11 -8.37 -7.97
C TYR A 193 24.01 -8.32 -6.91
N ASP A 194 24.41 -7.97 -5.69
CA ASP A 194 23.51 -7.82 -4.55
C ASP A 194 23.55 -6.39 -4.01
N ALA A 195 22.41 -5.91 -3.52
CA ALA A 195 22.32 -4.75 -2.66
C ALA A 195 21.44 -5.04 -1.46
N SER A 196 21.81 -4.48 -0.32
CA SER A 196 21.01 -4.54 0.90
C SER A 196 20.97 -3.18 1.59
N ASN A 197 19.95 -3.01 2.43
CA ASN A 197 19.80 -1.82 3.25
C ASN A 197 18.96 -2.10 4.50
N VAL A 198 19.06 -1.19 5.47
CA VAL A 198 18.16 -1.12 6.61
C VAL A 198 17.31 0.15 6.48
N ILE A 199 16.00 -0.04 6.47
CA ILE A 199 15.01 1.04 6.32
C ILE A 199 14.02 0.99 7.48
N ALA A 200 13.30 2.09 7.66
CA ALA A 200 12.31 2.23 8.71
C ALA A 200 10.99 2.75 8.15
N ASP A 201 9.89 2.30 8.74
CA ASP A 201 8.57 2.86 8.53
C ASP A 201 8.04 3.45 9.83
N ILE A 202 7.27 4.52 9.72
CA ILE A 202 6.66 5.21 10.85
C ILE A 202 5.21 5.52 10.51
N GLY A 203 4.30 5.10 11.38
CA GLY A 203 2.87 5.20 11.22
C GLY A 203 2.19 5.91 12.37
N PHE A 204 1.19 6.71 12.04
CA PHE A 204 0.33 7.41 12.98
C PHE A 204 -1.13 7.26 12.60
N LEU A 205 -1.98 7.20 13.60
CA LEU A 205 -3.43 7.25 13.44
C LEU A 205 -4.05 8.14 14.49
N TYR A 206 -4.99 8.98 14.05
CA TYR A 206 -5.77 9.87 14.91
C TYR A 206 -7.28 9.71 14.66
N PHE A 207 -8.02 9.40 15.72
CA PHE A 207 -9.48 9.39 15.73
C PHE A 207 -9.96 10.76 16.17
N THR A 208 -10.63 11.47 15.27
CA THR A 208 -10.97 12.89 15.47
C THR A 208 -12.09 13.11 16.49
N GLY A 209 -12.84 12.06 16.84
CA GLY A 209 -14.04 12.14 17.67
C GLY A 209 -15.26 12.74 16.96
N PHE A 210 -15.11 13.19 15.71
CA PHE A 210 -16.22 13.63 14.87
C PHE A 210 -16.75 12.46 14.06
N HIS A 211 -17.90 11.90 14.47
CA HIS A 211 -18.41 10.63 13.95
C HIS A 211 -17.30 9.57 14.02
N SER A 212 -17.11 8.83 12.94
CA SER A 212 -16.12 7.79 12.78
C SER A 212 -14.89 8.26 11.99
N MET A 213 -14.73 9.59 11.81
CA MET A 213 -13.66 10.16 10.99
C MET A 213 -12.27 9.94 11.60
N ARG A 214 -11.36 9.42 10.76
CA ARG A 214 -9.98 9.07 11.10
C ARG A 214 -9.03 9.76 10.16
N VAL A 215 -7.88 10.14 10.68
CA VAL A 215 -6.76 10.71 9.92
C VAL A 215 -5.52 9.88 10.20
N GLY A 216 -4.77 9.54 9.16
CA GLY A 216 -3.54 8.76 9.26
C GLY A 216 -2.40 9.43 8.54
N ALA A 217 -1.20 9.16 9.03
CA ALA A 217 0.04 9.53 8.35
C ALA A 217 0.96 8.31 8.36
N PHE A 218 1.61 8.05 7.23
CA PHE A 218 2.54 6.95 7.10
C PHE A 218 3.76 7.38 6.29
N LEU A 219 4.93 7.28 6.91
CA LEU A 219 6.22 7.43 6.25
C LEU A 219 6.80 6.03 6.00
N GLN A 220 6.86 5.65 4.74
CA GLN A 220 7.25 4.32 4.29
C GLN A 220 8.67 4.32 3.71
N ASN A 221 9.40 3.25 3.99
CA ASN A 221 10.72 2.92 3.41
C ASN A 221 11.77 4.01 3.63
N PHE A 222 11.72 4.72 4.77
CA PHE A 222 12.70 5.74 5.10
C PHE A 222 14.06 5.11 5.38
N GLY A 223 15.09 5.53 4.65
CA GLY A 223 16.43 4.96 4.78
C GLY A 223 17.48 5.75 4.02
N LEU A 224 18.74 5.51 4.36
CA LEU A 224 19.89 6.11 3.68
C LEU A 224 20.04 5.53 2.26
N GLU A 225 20.73 6.27 1.41
CA GLU A 225 21.11 5.77 0.08
C GLU A 225 21.97 4.52 0.20
N THR A 226 21.76 3.56 -0.69
CA THR A 226 22.62 2.38 -0.85
C THR A 226 23.21 2.38 -2.25
N GLN A 227 24.01 1.37 -2.56
CA GLN A 227 24.69 1.26 -3.85
C GLN A 227 24.45 -0.10 -4.50
N TYR A 228 24.36 -0.11 -5.82
CA TYR A 228 24.29 -1.31 -6.64
C TYR A 228 25.45 -1.32 -7.64
N ALA A 229 26.29 -2.36 -7.61
CA ALA A 229 27.55 -2.48 -8.36
C ALA A 229 28.56 -1.34 -8.12
N ASN A 230 28.25 -0.10 -8.55
CA ASN A 230 28.98 1.14 -8.25
C ASN A 230 28.09 2.41 -8.29
N GLU A 231 26.78 2.27 -8.52
CA GLU A 231 25.84 3.38 -8.64
C GLU A 231 25.04 3.55 -7.36
N LYS A 232 24.97 4.79 -6.85
CA LYS A 232 24.17 5.11 -5.66
C LYS A 232 22.73 5.34 -6.06
N PHE A 233 21.81 4.81 -5.24
CA PHE A 233 20.39 5.02 -5.43
C PHE A 233 19.69 5.30 -4.10
N LYS A 234 18.59 6.06 -4.21
CA LYS A 234 17.74 6.41 -3.07
C LYS A 234 16.74 5.28 -2.78
N MET A 235 16.31 5.19 -1.53
CA MET A 235 15.18 4.34 -1.18
C MET A 235 13.87 4.88 -1.77
N PRO A 236 12.89 4.02 -2.09
CA PRO A 236 11.58 4.42 -2.59
C PRO A 236 10.73 4.95 -1.42
N GLN A 237 11.12 6.14 -0.92
CA GLN A 237 10.51 6.75 0.26
C GLN A 237 9.17 7.35 -0.13
N GLN A 238 8.16 7.08 0.70
CA GLN A 238 6.80 7.57 0.43
C GLN A 238 6.18 8.12 1.71
N LEU A 239 5.65 9.34 1.62
CA LEU A 239 4.81 9.94 2.64
C LEU A 239 3.35 9.81 2.20
N ARG A 240 2.50 9.29 3.09
CA ARG A 240 1.07 9.13 2.85
C ARG A 240 0.29 9.85 3.94
N LEU A 241 -0.75 10.56 3.53
CA LEU A 241 -1.71 11.24 4.40
C LEU A 241 -3.10 10.83 3.97
N GLU A 242 -3.88 10.27 4.90
CA GLU A 242 -5.19 9.74 4.57
C GLU A 242 -6.25 10.22 5.55
N ILE A 243 -7.46 10.41 5.02
CA ILE A 243 -8.68 10.60 5.79
C ILE A 243 -9.68 9.51 5.40
N SER A 244 -10.33 8.91 6.39
CA SER A 244 -11.45 7.98 6.16
C SER A 244 -12.61 8.26 7.10
N ALA A 245 -13.82 7.97 6.63
CA ALA A 245 -15.04 8.07 7.42
C ALA A 245 -16.11 7.11 6.88
N GLU A 246 -17.02 6.71 7.74
CA GLU A 246 -18.18 5.90 7.39
C GLU A 246 -19.28 6.84 6.90
N LEU A 247 -19.68 6.69 5.64
CA LEU A 247 -20.81 7.43 5.06
C LEU A 247 -22.14 6.83 5.54
N ILE A 248 -22.15 5.53 5.81
CA ILE A 248 -23.30 4.79 6.32
C ILE A 248 -22.83 3.94 7.48
N GLY A 249 -23.57 3.99 8.60
CA GLY A 249 -23.22 3.27 9.82
C GLY A 249 -22.03 3.88 10.56
N ASP A 250 -21.48 3.10 11.48
CA ASP A 250 -20.28 3.40 12.25
C ASP A 250 -19.33 2.20 12.24
N LEU A 251 -18.13 2.35 12.82
CA LEU A 251 -17.13 1.29 12.95
C LEU A 251 -17.66 -0.02 13.55
N VAL A 252 -18.61 0.06 14.48
CA VAL A 252 -19.23 -1.09 15.15
C VAL A 252 -20.49 -1.61 14.43
N SER A 253 -20.94 -0.92 13.38
CA SER A 253 -22.13 -1.32 12.65
C SER A 253 -21.84 -2.55 11.78
N PRO A 254 -22.77 -3.54 11.76
CA PRO A 254 -22.60 -4.73 10.93
C PRO A 254 -22.68 -4.41 9.44
N ASN A 255 -23.42 -3.35 9.09
CA ASN A 255 -23.49 -2.79 7.76
C ASN A 255 -22.89 -1.39 7.80
N ARG A 256 -21.81 -1.16 7.06
CA ARG A 256 -21.21 0.17 6.93
C ARG A 256 -20.64 0.38 5.53
N LEU A 257 -20.56 1.64 5.13
CA LEU A 257 -19.89 2.07 3.91
C LEU A 257 -18.80 3.05 4.30
N THR A 258 -17.54 2.66 4.13
CA THR A 258 -16.37 3.51 4.42
C THR A 258 -15.92 4.19 3.14
N LEU A 259 -15.67 5.49 3.21
CA LEU A 259 -15.01 6.26 2.16
C LEU A 259 -13.60 6.63 2.62
N ILE A 260 -12.65 6.57 1.70
CA ILE A 260 -11.23 6.76 1.95
C ILE A 260 -10.68 7.72 0.90
N ALA A 261 -9.89 8.70 1.33
CA ALA A 261 -9.10 9.56 0.47
C ALA A 261 -7.67 9.64 1.00
N ASP A 262 -6.71 9.22 0.19
CA ASP A 262 -5.29 9.13 0.52
C ASP A 262 -4.46 9.94 -0.48
N ALA A 263 -3.59 10.80 0.04
CA ALA A 263 -2.61 11.54 -0.71
C ALA A 263 -1.24 10.92 -0.46
N ALA A 264 -0.63 10.41 -1.52
CA ALA A 264 0.66 9.73 -1.50
C ALA A 264 1.70 10.56 -2.27
N GLN A 265 2.81 10.88 -1.60
CA GLN A 265 3.94 11.56 -2.19
C GLN A 265 5.18 10.69 -2.09
N ALA A 266 5.67 10.23 -3.23
CA ALA A 266 6.90 9.46 -3.33
C ALA A 266 8.07 10.38 -3.71
N ASN A 267 9.30 9.98 -3.40
CA ASN A 267 10.49 10.74 -3.78
C ASN A 267 10.93 10.49 -5.23
N ASP A 268 10.40 9.45 -5.87
CA ASP A 268 10.77 8.92 -7.19
C ASP A 268 9.57 8.80 -8.15
N ALA A 269 8.41 9.37 -7.79
CA ALA A 269 7.21 9.37 -8.62
C ALA A 269 6.38 10.63 -8.37
N ASP A 270 5.36 10.84 -9.20
CA ASP A 270 4.41 11.94 -9.03
C ASP A 270 3.51 11.74 -7.80
N GLU A 271 2.98 12.86 -7.29
CA GLU A 271 1.94 12.88 -6.27
C GLU A 271 0.73 12.09 -6.78
N ARG A 272 0.23 11.16 -5.97
CA ARG A 272 -0.94 10.35 -6.28
C ARG A 272 -2.04 10.64 -5.27
N LEU A 273 -3.25 10.72 -5.79
CA LEU A 273 -4.45 10.71 -4.97
C LEU A 273 -5.15 9.37 -5.19
N HIS A 274 -5.38 8.64 -4.11
CA HIS A 274 -6.14 7.41 -4.11
C HIS A 274 -7.49 7.66 -3.44
N ILE A 275 -8.55 7.16 -4.06
CA ILE A 275 -9.91 7.22 -3.52
C ILE A 275 -10.44 5.79 -3.48
N GLY A 276 -10.82 5.34 -2.30
CA GLY A 276 -11.34 3.99 -2.06
C GLY A 276 -12.71 4.07 -1.39
N ALA A 277 -13.54 3.07 -1.64
CA ALA A 277 -14.77 2.85 -0.89
C ALA A 277 -14.89 1.37 -0.54
N GLU A 278 -15.26 1.08 0.70
CA GLU A 278 -15.40 -0.30 1.20
C GLU A 278 -16.79 -0.48 1.80
N ALA A 279 -17.51 -1.51 1.35
CA ALA A 279 -18.74 -1.93 2.01
C ALA A 279 -18.43 -3.05 3.00
N THR A 280 -19.00 -2.98 4.18
CA THR A 280 -19.13 -4.13 5.08
C THR A 280 -20.61 -4.46 5.19
N LEU A 281 -20.96 -5.72 4.95
CA LEU A 281 -22.32 -6.24 5.06
C LEU A 281 -22.29 -7.44 6.01
N MET A 282 -23.12 -7.39 7.06
CA MET A 282 -23.21 -8.45 8.07
C MET A 282 -21.84 -8.84 8.67
N ASN A 283 -21.00 -7.85 8.97
CA ASN A 283 -19.61 -8.01 9.43
C ASN A 283 -18.63 -8.63 8.42
N ALA A 284 -19.04 -8.87 7.18
CA ALA A 284 -18.16 -9.30 6.10
C ALA A 284 -17.82 -8.11 5.19
N VAL A 285 -16.55 -7.92 4.88
CA VAL A 285 -16.09 -6.92 3.90
C VAL A 285 -16.43 -7.43 2.49
N VAL A 286 -17.01 -6.55 1.65
CA VAL A 286 -17.49 -6.84 0.28
C VAL A 286 -17.01 -5.78 -0.69
#